data_AF-A0A096BFJ1-F1
#
_entry.id   AF-A0A096BFJ1-F1
#
_cell.length_a   1.000
_cell.length_b   1.000
_cell.length_c   1.000
_cell.angle_alpha   90.00
_cell.angle_beta   90.00
_cell.angle_gamma   90.00
#
_symmetry.space_group_name_H-M   'P 1'
#
loop_
_entity.id
_entity.type
_entity.pdbx_description
1 polymer ?
#
loop_
_entity_poly.entity_id
_entity_poly.type
_entity_poly.pdbx_seq_one_letter_code
_entity_poly.pdbx_strand_id
1 'polypeptide(L)'
;MISLKEINKYVLFFILIPITLFYTVNNQIFPEQEIIYHDSYNGYLGNKMTIDINNLQIKAMIRTNEGIEIKSYTDTWNKQKLQLLYEELLKNRHGEELIYLKEINIYPSMPETLQEMGHYQGYWSWNNKGDRWYDKGIISLYNGDMITTVEEYSRILSHEYGHHFTMYYLWVKEGKTFKADGNWKNSGYYKVRKFKEYPLVVSDYKNGHYWAVHEIAAEDYVQLYGSPTIYQFETYYDVYDRFYYKLENPEPKIQHYNFYPQENSHIPLAHDIPEIKEYWSSLAGFDCGEKINTISSISLEWVNYITYEGDKAKRLDEFYVNIPNNVDDEWLYTLIAFNNEGKKYPIRTFTSNDSPYCYFGYVQETVSGEVYKEEDSEEFRKGIIYFVVNAVNKRGIAISSNKIVLDFDEEYIYTIKEDYDFNGIVDYRDIDILLPHYGEINSEFDNNGDNVVDIFDLINTSKLIK
;
A
#
# COMPACT_ATOMS: atom_id res chain seq x y z
N MET A 1 -59.89 14.39 47.44
CA MET A 1 -60.65 13.11 47.40
C MET A 1 -61.36 13.03 46.06
N ILE A 2 -61.28 11.85 45.44
CA ILE A 2 -61.51 11.53 44.02
C ILE A 2 -62.98 11.74 43.59
N SER A 3 -63.19 12.11 42.32
CA SER A 3 -64.28 11.52 41.54
C SER A 3 -63.88 11.34 40.07
N LEU A 4 -63.61 10.07 39.73
CA LEU A 4 -63.39 9.51 38.40
C LEU A 4 -64.70 9.57 37.58
N LYS A 5 -64.97 10.70 36.91
CA LYS A 5 -66.18 10.80 36.08
C LYS A 5 -66.12 11.60 34.76
N GLU A 6 -64.95 11.96 34.24
CA GLU A 6 -64.85 12.64 32.93
C GLU A 6 -63.78 12.09 31.97
N ILE A 7 -63.52 10.77 31.98
CA ILE A 7 -62.78 10.10 30.91
C ILE A 7 -63.69 9.06 30.28
N ASN A 8 -64.65 9.51 29.47
CA ASN A 8 -65.39 8.68 28.53
C ASN A 8 -66.17 9.56 27.54
N LYS A 9 -65.53 9.92 26.42
CA LYS A 9 -66.29 10.41 25.26
C LYS A 9 -65.73 10.07 23.88
N TYR A 10 -64.71 9.24 23.76
CA TYR A 10 -64.26 8.73 22.46
C TYR A 10 -63.79 7.27 22.56
N VAL A 11 -64.77 6.35 22.58
CA VAL A 11 -64.57 4.94 22.24
C VAL A 11 -65.55 4.61 21.12
N LEU A 12 -65.08 3.76 20.19
CA LEU A 12 -65.75 3.17 19.03
C LEU A 12 -65.74 3.98 17.72
N PHE A 13 -64.65 3.82 16.97
CA PHE A 13 -64.78 3.27 15.62
C PHE A 13 -63.74 2.17 15.42
N PHE A 14 -64.24 0.93 15.37
CA PHE A 14 -63.55 -0.22 14.80
C PHE A 14 -63.33 0.01 13.31
N ILE A 15 -62.14 -0.31 12.80
CA ILE A 15 -61.94 -1.01 11.52
C ILE A 15 -60.61 -1.77 11.62
N LEU A 16 -60.71 -3.08 11.53
CA LEU A 16 -59.63 -4.01 11.22
C LEU A 16 -59.10 -3.71 9.80
N ILE A 17 -57.80 -3.50 9.65
CA ILE A 17 -57.11 -3.65 8.36
C ILE A 17 -55.85 -4.50 8.58
N PRO A 18 -55.55 -5.48 7.70
CA PRO A 18 -54.61 -6.56 8.00
C PRO A 18 -53.15 -6.17 7.82
N ILE A 19 -52.33 -6.80 8.65
CA ILE A 19 -50.90 -7.01 8.50
C ILE A 19 -50.68 -7.87 7.24
N THR A 20 -50.39 -7.23 6.11
CA THR A 20 -49.72 -7.84 4.94
C THR A 20 -49.05 -6.72 4.12
N LEU A 21 -47.86 -6.28 4.53
CA LEU A 21 -46.86 -5.77 3.59
C LEU A 21 -45.74 -6.82 3.53
N PHE A 22 -46.04 -7.89 2.81
CA PHE A 22 -45.01 -8.76 2.27
C PHE A 22 -44.28 -8.00 1.17
N TYR A 23 -42.94 -8.03 1.27
CA TYR A 23 -42.00 -7.97 0.17
C TYR A 23 -42.65 -8.40 -1.16
N THR A 24 -42.95 -7.43 -2.01
CA THR A 24 -43.11 -7.69 -3.44
C THR A 24 -41.89 -7.04 -4.09
N VAL A 25 -40.75 -7.74 -4.01
CA VAL A 25 -39.67 -7.51 -4.98
C VAL A 25 -40.30 -7.84 -6.32
N ASN A 26 -40.55 -6.80 -7.11
CA ASN A 26 -40.96 -6.95 -8.49
C ASN A 26 -39.93 -7.84 -9.19
N ASN A 27 -40.29 -9.09 -9.44
CA ASN A 27 -39.79 -9.83 -10.59
C ASN A 27 -40.37 -9.15 -11.82
N GLN A 28 -39.83 -7.97 -12.17
CA GLN A 28 -39.90 -7.50 -13.54
C GLN A 28 -39.07 -8.49 -14.35
N ILE A 29 -39.78 -9.40 -15.01
CA ILE A 29 -39.24 -10.16 -16.12
C ILE A 29 -38.91 -9.11 -17.18
N PHE A 30 -37.66 -8.66 -17.19
CA PHE A 30 -37.14 -7.87 -18.29
C PHE A 30 -37.19 -8.76 -19.54
N PRO A 31 -37.69 -8.26 -20.68
CA PRO A 31 -37.58 -9.00 -21.95
C PRO A 31 -36.11 -9.33 -22.18
N GLU A 32 -35.81 -10.51 -22.73
CA GLU A 32 -34.45 -11.00 -23.05
C GLU A 32 -33.59 -9.88 -23.63
N GLN A 33 -32.87 -9.18 -22.75
CA GLN A 33 -31.82 -8.27 -23.10
C GLN A 33 -30.55 -9.11 -23.07
N GLU A 34 -29.73 -8.97 -24.10
CA GLU A 34 -28.43 -9.60 -24.16
C GLU A 34 -27.59 -9.04 -23.01
N ILE A 35 -27.53 -9.78 -21.90
CA ILE A 35 -26.68 -9.46 -20.75
C ILE A 35 -25.31 -10.04 -21.06
N ILE A 36 -24.32 -9.16 -21.22
CA ILE A 36 -22.94 -9.56 -21.45
C ILE A 36 -22.24 -9.61 -20.09
N TYR A 37 -21.92 -10.82 -19.65
CA TYR A 37 -21.17 -11.04 -18.41
C TYR A 37 -19.68 -10.87 -18.64
N HIS A 38 -19.03 -10.08 -17.79
CA HIS A 38 -17.59 -9.96 -17.78
C HIS A 38 -17.01 -10.23 -16.40
N ASP A 39 -15.98 -11.08 -16.38
CA ASP A 39 -15.08 -11.23 -15.25
C ASP A 39 -13.98 -10.16 -15.33
N SER A 40 -13.61 -9.61 -14.18
CA SER A 40 -12.38 -8.84 -13.97
C SER A 40 -11.11 -9.45 -14.57
N TYR A 41 -10.96 -10.78 -14.56
CA TYR A 41 -9.65 -11.43 -14.64
C TYR A 41 -9.39 -12.36 -15.83
N ASN A 42 -10.22 -12.33 -16.88
CA ASN A 42 -10.03 -13.21 -18.06
C ASN A 42 -8.79 -12.90 -18.93
N GLY A 43 -7.89 -12.00 -18.51
CA GLY A 43 -6.69 -11.61 -19.26
C GLY A 43 -5.43 -12.43 -18.98
N TYR A 44 -5.25 -12.98 -17.77
CA TYR A 44 -3.92 -13.46 -17.32
C TYR A 44 -3.88 -14.83 -16.64
N LEU A 45 -4.99 -15.38 -16.18
CA LEU A 45 -5.05 -16.77 -15.71
C LEU A 45 -5.36 -17.71 -16.89
N GLY A 46 -4.41 -17.81 -17.82
CA GLY A 46 -4.42 -18.75 -18.95
C GLY A 46 -4.39 -20.23 -18.54
N ASN A 47 -4.44 -20.55 -17.25
CA ASN A 47 -4.64 -21.89 -16.72
C ASN A 47 -5.73 -21.82 -15.64
N LYS A 48 -6.78 -22.64 -15.81
CA LYS A 48 -7.85 -22.85 -14.82
C LYS A 48 -7.24 -23.05 -13.43
N MET A 49 -7.54 -22.12 -12.52
CA MET A 49 -7.46 -22.33 -11.09
C MET A 49 -8.17 -23.66 -10.77
N THR A 50 -7.40 -24.68 -10.37
CA THR A 50 -7.97 -25.95 -9.95
C THR A 50 -7.49 -26.22 -8.53
N ILE A 51 -7.93 -25.38 -7.58
CA ILE A 51 -8.23 -25.95 -6.27
C ILE A 51 -9.28 -27.01 -6.57
N ASP A 52 -9.08 -28.25 -6.15
CA ASP A 52 -10.14 -29.26 -6.21
C ASP A 52 -11.21 -28.92 -5.16
N ILE A 53 -11.90 -27.79 -5.39
CA ILE A 53 -13.02 -27.29 -4.59
C ILE A 53 -14.14 -28.32 -4.49
N ASN A 54 -14.20 -29.27 -5.44
CA ASN A 54 -15.18 -30.35 -5.42
C ASN A 54 -14.93 -31.33 -4.26
N ASN A 55 -13.72 -31.38 -3.72
CA ASN A 55 -13.36 -32.20 -2.56
C ASN A 55 -13.27 -31.42 -1.25
N LEU A 56 -13.36 -30.09 -1.28
CA LEU A 56 -13.35 -29.26 -0.07
C LEU A 56 -14.75 -29.20 0.55
N GLN A 57 -14.88 -29.76 1.74
CA GLN A 57 -16.12 -29.67 2.53
C GLN A 57 -16.13 -28.38 3.34
N ILE A 58 -17.25 -27.66 3.31
CA ILE A 58 -17.48 -26.49 4.16
C ILE A 58 -17.52 -26.97 5.62
N LYS A 59 -16.58 -26.46 6.43
CA LYS A 59 -16.42 -26.78 7.85
C LYS A 59 -17.25 -25.87 8.74
N ALA A 60 -17.36 -24.61 8.35
CA ALA A 60 -18.20 -23.62 9.01
C ALA A 60 -18.76 -22.63 7.98
N MET A 61 -19.95 -22.10 8.25
CA MET A 61 -20.58 -21.06 7.45
C MET A 61 -21.45 -20.18 8.35
N ILE A 62 -21.45 -18.88 8.05
CA ILE A 62 -22.45 -17.92 8.52
C ILE A 62 -23.01 -17.14 7.32
N ARG A 63 -24.19 -16.53 7.51
CA ARG A 63 -24.77 -15.58 6.57
C ARG A 63 -25.10 -14.30 7.31
N THR A 64 -24.63 -13.16 6.80
CA THR A 64 -24.78 -11.86 7.44
C THR A 64 -26.13 -11.22 7.09
N ASN A 65 -26.46 -10.10 7.74
CA ASN A 65 -27.70 -9.36 7.46
C ASN A 65 -27.69 -8.71 6.07
N GLU A 66 -26.54 -8.32 5.55
CA GLU A 66 -26.37 -7.80 4.18
C GLU A 66 -26.45 -8.93 3.13
N GLY A 67 -26.54 -10.19 3.56
CA GLY A 67 -26.62 -11.34 2.68
C GLY A 67 -25.28 -11.93 2.26
N ILE A 68 -24.17 -11.51 2.88
CA ILE A 68 -22.83 -12.05 2.63
C ILE A 68 -22.75 -13.45 3.23
N GLU A 69 -22.28 -14.43 2.45
CA GLU A 69 -21.96 -15.77 2.97
C GLU A 69 -20.46 -15.85 3.29
N ILE A 70 -20.12 -16.14 4.54
CA ILE A 70 -18.72 -16.37 4.94
C ILE A 70 -18.55 -17.86 5.20
N LYS A 71 -17.63 -18.50 4.47
CA LYS A 71 -17.43 -19.94 4.43
C LYS A 71 -16.00 -20.27 4.79
N SER A 72 -15.82 -21.24 5.69
CA SER A 72 -14.52 -21.85 5.93
C SER A 72 -14.47 -23.26 5.39
N TYR A 73 -13.37 -23.58 4.71
CA TYR A 73 -12.99 -24.93 4.28
C TYR A 73 -11.92 -25.55 5.19
N THR A 74 -11.59 -24.90 6.31
CA THR A 74 -10.65 -25.37 7.33
C THR A 74 -11.30 -25.48 8.72
N ASP A 75 -10.80 -26.43 9.52
CA ASP A 75 -11.27 -26.65 10.89
C ASP A 75 -10.78 -25.56 11.87
N THR A 76 -9.76 -24.76 11.52
CA THR A 76 -9.22 -23.68 12.37
C THR A 76 -10.16 -22.46 12.46
N TRP A 77 -11.06 -22.30 11.48
CA TRP A 77 -12.00 -21.19 11.34
C TRP A 77 -13.44 -21.64 11.59
N ASN A 78 -13.82 -21.68 12.86
CA ASN A 78 -15.18 -22.01 13.30
C ASN A 78 -16.15 -20.82 13.15
N LYS A 79 -17.45 -21.05 13.37
CA LYS A 79 -18.50 -20.02 13.24
C LYS A 79 -18.24 -18.74 14.06
N GLN A 80 -17.65 -18.85 15.25
CA GLN A 80 -17.34 -17.69 16.08
C GLN A 80 -16.25 -16.83 15.43
N LYS A 81 -15.18 -17.45 14.90
CA LYS A 81 -14.15 -16.73 14.17
C LYS A 81 -14.67 -16.11 12.87
N LEU A 82 -15.59 -16.79 12.17
CA LEU A 82 -16.25 -16.21 10.99
C LEU A 82 -17.06 -14.96 11.35
N GLN A 83 -17.73 -14.97 12.50
CA GLN A 83 -18.44 -13.80 13.00
C GLN A 83 -17.48 -12.65 13.33
N LEU A 84 -16.34 -12.94 13.97
CA LEU A 84 -15.30 -11.93 14.24
C LEU A 84 -14.66 -11.39 12.95
N LEU A 85 -14.48 -12.23 11.93
CA LEU A 85 -13.97 -11.80 10.62
C LEU A 85 -14.96 -10.87 9.91
N TYR A 86 -16.25 -11.12 10.05
CA TYR A 86 -17.28 -10.20 9.56
C TYR A 86 -17.28 -8.88 10.33
N GLU A 87 -17.15 -8.92 11.66
CA GLU A 87 -17.01 -7.69 12.45
C GLU A 87 -15.76 -6.90 12.05
N GLU A 88 -14.67 -7.58 11.70
CA GLU A 88 -13.46 -6.97 11.15
C GLU A 88 -13.69 -6.36 9.78
N LEU A 89 -14.40 -7.04 8.87
CA LEU A 89 -14.81 -6.47 7.59
C LEU A 89 -15.53 -5.13 7.79
N LEU A 90 -16.49 -5.07 8.72
CA LEU A 90 -17.28 -3.88 9.01
C LEU A 90 -16.48 -2.73 9.65
N LYS A 91 -15.26 -2.98 10.12
CA LYS A 91 -14.37 -1.90 10.59
C LYS A 91 -13.72 -1.13 9.44
N ASN A 92 -13.70 -1.70 8.23
CA ASN A 92 -13.34 -0.96 7.03
C ASN A 92 -14.40 0.10 6.75
N ARG A 93 -14.00 1.26 6.22
CA ARG A 93 -14.97 2.27 5.81
C ARG A 93 -15.64 1.85 4.50
N HIS A 94 -16.90 1.47 4.59
CA HIS A 94 -17.70 1.00 3.47
C HIS A 94 -18.94 1.88 3.21
N GLY A 95 -19.51 1.77 2.01
CA GLY A 95 -20.70 2.45 1.54
C GLY A 95 -21.72 1.50 0.94
N GLU A 96 -22.39 1.94 -0.14
CA GLU A 96 -23.43 1.15 -0.82
C GLU A 96 -22.86 -0.09 -1.53
N GLU A 97 -21.56 -0.12 -1.81
CA GLU A 97 -20.90 -1.23 -2.48
C GLU A 97 -20.96 -2.54 -1.67
N LEU A 98 -20.99 -2.45 -0.32
CA LEU A 98 -20.94 -3.62 0.55
C LEU A 98 -22.02 -4.67 0.22
N ILE A 99 -23.22 -4.24 -0.21
CA ILE A 99 -24.33 -5.16 -0.55
C ILE A 99 -24.03 -6.03 -1.78
N TYR A 100 -23.02 -5.66 -2.56
CA TYR A 100 -22.58 -6.40 -3.73
C TYR A 100 -21.47 -7.40 -3.41
N LEU A 101 -20.92 -7.41 -2.20
CA LEU A 101 -20.06 -8.49 -1.74
C LEU A 101 -20.93 -9.72 -1.44
N LYS A 102 -20.71 -10.81 -2.17
CA LYS A 102 -21.53 -12.02 -2.06
C LYS A 102 -20.93 -13.01 -1.08
N GLU A 103 -19.63 -13.27 -1.20
CA GLU A 103 -18.96 -14.36 -0.49
C GLU A 103 -17.58 -13.96 0.02
N ILE A 104 -17.23 -14.49 1.19
CA ILE A 104 -15.85 -14.56 1.69
C ILE A 104 -15.54 -16.04 1.98
N ASN A 105 -14.53 -16.57 1.29
CA ASN A 105 -14.14 -17.97 1.36
C ASN A 105 -12.76 -18.10 2.02
N ILE A 106 -12.63 -18.92 3.06
CA ILE A 106 -11.35 -19.19 3.74
C ILE A 106 -10.89 -20.60 3.39
N TYR A 107 -9.78 -20.69 2.67
CA TYR A 107 -9.19 -21.94 2.22
C TYR A 107 -8.04 -22.39 3.13
N PRO A 108 -7.85 -23.71 3.35
CA PRO A 108 -6.80 -24.22 4.24
C PRO A 108 -5.39 -23.83 3.78
N SER A 109 -5.13 -23.87 2.48
CA SER A 109 -3.83 -23.54 1.87
C SER A 109 -4.01 -22.71 0.60
N MET A 110 -2.92 -22.05 0.19
CA MET A 110 -2.82 -21.37 -1.09
C MET A 110 -2.60 -22.39 -2.24
N PRO A 111 -3.22 -22.21 -3.41
CA PRO A 111 -2.89 -22.98 -4.61
C PRO A 111 -1.43 -22.76 -5.02
N GLU A 112 -0.75 -23.80 -5.50
CA GLU A 112 0.66 -23.68 -5.98
C GLU A 112 0.82 -22.65 -7.11
N THR A 113 -0.24 -22.37 -7.86
CA THR A 113 -0.24 -21.40 -8.97
C THR A 113 -0.47 -19.96 -8.52
N LEU A 114 -0.83 -19.72 -7.26
CA LEU A 114 -1.02 -18.38 -6.71
C LEU A 114 0.18 -18.01 -5.84
N GLN A 115 0.51 -16.73 -5.82
CA GLN A 115 1.52 -16.15 -4.93
C GLN A 115 0.91 -15.07 -4.01
N GLU A 116 -0.42 -15.03 -3.93
CA GLU A 116 -1.20 -14.01 -3.22
C GLU A 116 -1.95 -14.68 -2.04
N MET A 117 -1.93 -14.06 -0.87
CA MET A 117 -2.62 -14.58 0.34
C MET A 117 -4.12 -14.30 0.36
N GLY A 118 -4.59 -13.47 -0.55
CA GLY A 118 -5.99 -13.18 -0.82
C GLY A 118 -6.23 -13.08 -2.33
N HIS A 119 -7.49 -13.12 -2.73
CA HIS A 119 -7.89 -12.83 -4.10
C HIS A 119 -9.33 -12.32 -4.15
N TYR A 120 -9.52 -11.18 -4.83
CA TYR A 120 -10.82 -10.62 -5.13
C TYR A 120 -11.26 -10.91 -6.57
N GLN A 121 -12.48 -11.43 -6.72
CA GLN A 121 -13.13 -11.62 -8.01
C GLN A 121 -14.41 -10.78 -8.10
N GLY A 122 -14.42 -9.84 -9.07
CA GLY A 122 -15.53 -8.95 -9.34
C GLY A 122 -16.29 -9.34 -10.61
N TYR A 123 -17.62 -9.25 -10.55
CA TYR A 123 -18.51 -9.45 -11.69
C TYR A 123 -19.33 -8.21 -11.95
N TRP A 124 -19.43 -7.84 -13.21
CA TRP A 124 -20.27 -6.73 -13.65
C TRP A 124 -20.87 -6.98 -15.02
N SER A 125 -21.93 -6.24 -15.28
CA SER A 125 -22.71 -6.36 -16.50
C SER A 125 -23.15 -4.98 -16.98
N TRP A 126 -23.53 -4.93 -18.26
CA TRP A 126 -24.21 -3.80 -18.86
C TRP A 126 -25.24 -4.28 -19.87
N ASN A 127 -26.17 -3.40 -20.24
CA ASN A 127 -27.13 -3.66 -21.30
C ASN A 127 -26.84 -2.82 -22.55
N ASN A 128 -27.58 -3.09 -23.63
CA ASN A 128 -27.46 -2.37 -24.91
C ASN A 128 -27.81 -0.88 -24.84
N LYS A 129 -28.37 -0.40 -23.73
CA LYS A 129 -28.64 1.03 -23.49
C LYS A 129 -27.49 1.75 -22.80
N GLY A 130 -26.45 1.00 -22.40
CA GLY A 130 -25.33 1.52 -21.64
C GLY A 130 -25.60 1.61 -20.13
N ASP A 131 -26.72 1.04 -19.65
CA ASP A 131 -26.94 0.91 -18.21
C ASP A 131 -25.92 -0.09 -17.66
N ARG A 132 -25.21 0.30 -16.60
CA ARG A 132 -24.13 -0.45 -15.98
C ARG A 132 -24.52 -0.81 -14.56
N TRP A 133 -24.28 -2.04 -14.16
CA TRP A 133 -24.44 -2.45 -12.76
C TRP A 133 -23.33 -3.40 -12.35
N TYR A 134 -23.04 -3.39 -11.05
CA TYR A 134 -22.16 -4.35 -10.42
C TYR A 134 -23.01 -5.57 -10.03
N ASP A 135 -22.56 -6.78 -10.37
CA ASP A 135 -23.34 -7.97 -10.05
C ASP A 135 -23.01 -8.43 -8.64
N LYS A 136 -21.80 -8.98 -8.45
CA LYS A 136 -21.36 -9.62 -7.21
C LYS A 136 -19.83 -9.58 -7.08
N GLY A 137 -19.33 -9.62 -5.85
CA GLY A 137 -17.93 -9.80 -5.51
C GLY A 137 -17.70 -11.05 -4.66
N ILE A 138 -16.53 -11.67 -4.81
CA ILE A 138 -16.09 -12.79 -3.98
C ILE A 138 -14.68 -12.49 -3.50
N ILE A 139 -14.45 -12.60 -2.19
CA ILE A 139 -13.12 -12.58 -1.59
C ILE A 139 -12.73 -14.01 -1.24
N SER A 140 -11.53 -14.43 -1.64
CA SER A 140 -10.90 -15.67 -1.22
C SER A 140 -9.70 -15.33 -0.33
N LEU A 141 -9.64 -15.93 0.86
CA LEU A 141 -8.52 -15.83 1.79
C LEU A 141 -7.85 -17.20 1.87
N TYR A 142 -6.53 -17.23 1.72
CA TYR A 142 -5.75 -18.47 1.67
C TYR A 142 -4.91 -18.67 2.93
N ASN A 143 -4.46 -19.91 3.12
CA ASN A 143 -3.62 -20.33 4.26
C ASN A 143 -4.34 -20.28 5.62
N GLY A 144 -5.65 -20.55 5.67
CA GLY A 144 -6.42 -20.57 6.91
C GLY A 144 -5.98 -21.61 7.94
N ASP A 145 -5.22 -22.64 7.55
CA ASP A 145 -4.60 -23.57 8.50
C ASP A 145 -3.44 -22.92 9.26
N MET A 146 -2.78 -21.92 8.67
CA MET A 146 -1.62 -21.22 9.23
C MET A 146 -2.01 -19.87 9.83
N ILE A 147 -2.83 -19.09 9.11
CA ILE A 147 -3.38 -17.81 9.53
C ILE A 147 -4.68 -18.09 10.27
N THR A 148 -4.63 -18.08 11.60
CA THR A 148 -5.72 -18.58 12.44
C THR A 148 -6.42 -17.50 13.26
N THR A 149 -5.96 -16.26 13.17
CA THR A 149 -6.53 -15.10 13.87
C THR A 149 -7.09 -14.06 12.89
N VAL A 150 -8.00 -13.22 13.38
CA VAL A 150 -8.62 -12.15 12.60
C VAL A 150 -7.62 -11.02 12.36
N GLU A 151 -6.78 -10.76 13.35
CA GLU A 151 -5.73 -9.75 13.34
C GLU A 151 -4.71 -10.02 12.23
N GLU A 152 -4.29 -11.28 12.04
CA GLU A 152 -3.37 -11.67 10.96
C GLU A 152 -4.00 -11.51 9.57
N TYR A 153 -5.30 -11.76 9.42
CA TYR A 153 -6.03 -11.54 8.15
C TYR A 153 -6.46 -10.10 7.92
N SER A 154 -6.48 -9.24 8.93
CA SER A 154 -7.08 -7.90 8.84
C SER A 154 -6.56 -7.08 7.64
N ARG A 155 -5.24 -7.10 7.41
CA ARG A 155 -4.62 -6.42 6.26
C ARG A 155 -5.03 -7.05 4.93
N ILE A 156 -4.95 -8.38 4.82
CA ILE A 156 -5.32 -9.11 3.59
C ILE A 156 -6.79 -8.88 3.26
N LEU A 157 -7.68 -9.01 4.24
CA LEU A 157 -9.11 -8.74 4.08
C LEU A 157 -9.38 -7.30 3.63
N SER A 158 -8.69 -6.32 4.24
CA SER A 158 -8.84 -4.90 3.87
C SER A 158 -8.34 -4.63 2.45
N HIS A 159 -7.27 -5.30 2.02
CA HIS A 159 -6.74 -5.23 0.65
C HIS A 159 -7.72 -5.80 -0.37
N GLU A 160 -8.20 -7.02 -0.15
CA GLU A 160 -9.19 -7.64 -1.05
C GLU A 160 -10.52 -6.87 -1.07
N TYR A 161 -10.90 -6.28 0.06
CA TYR A 161 -12.04 -5.37 0.11
C TYR A 161 -11.77 -4.05 -0.63
N GLY A 162 -10.52 -3.57 -0.64
CA GLY A 162 -10.09 -2.43 -1.44
C GLY A 162 -10.27 -2.68 -2.94
N HIS A 163 -9.98 -3.88 -3.43
CA HIS A 163 -10.34 -4.28 -4.80
C HIS A 163 -11.84 -4.19 -5.04
N HIS A 164 -12.66 -4.74 -4.13
CA HIS A 164 -14.11 -4.65 -4.22
C HIS A 164 -14.62 -3.20 -4.31
N PHE A 165 -14.15 -2.35 -3.41
CA PHE A 165 -14.52 -0.95 -3.32
C PHE A 165 -14.14 -0.19 -4.59
N THR A 166 -12.87 -0.26 -4.98
CA THR A 166 -12.33 0.54 -6.09
C THR A 166 -12.92 0.11 -7.42
N MET A 167 -13.08 -1.20 -7.66
CA MET A 167 -13.72 -1.71 -8.88
C MET A 167 -15.20 -1.32 -8.95
N TYR A 168 -15.94 -1.40 -7.83
CA TYR A 168 -17.34 -0.99 -7.79
C TYR A 168 -17.50 0.48 -8.20
N TYR A 169 -16.78 1.40 -7.54
CA TYR A 169 -16.95 2.83 -7.79
C TYR A 169 -16.45 3.24 -9.17
N LEU A 170 -15.34 2.66 -9.63
CA LEU A 170 -14.83 2.92 -10.97
C LEU A 170 -15.83 2.45 -12.04
N TRP A 171 -16.48 1.30 -11.84
CA TRP A 171 -17.47 0.78 -12.79
C TRP A 171 -18.81 1.52 -12.73
N VAL A 172 -19.35 1.75 -11.54
CA VAL A 172 -20.70 2.30 -11.38
C VAL A 172 -20.72 3.82 -11.59
N LYS A 173 -19.68 4.54 -11.15
CA LYS A 173 -19.67 6.02 -11.24
C LYS A 173 -18.96 6.54 -12.48
N GLU A 174 -17.89 5.89 -12.94
CA GLU A 174 -17.17 6.32 -14.15
C GLU A 174 -17.39 5.39 -15.35
N GLY A 175 -17.86 4.16 -15.08
CA GLY A 175 -17.80 2.99 -15.94
C GLY A 175 -16.53 2.88 -16.76
N LYS A 176 -15.45 2.88 -15.99
CA LYS A 176 -14.13 2.44 -16.37
C LYS A 176 -13.84 1.11 -15.65
N THR A 177 -12.80 0.42 -16.11
CA THR A 177 -12.29 -0.79 -15.46
C THR A 177 -10.77 -0.75 -15.48
N PHE A 178 -10.11 -1.47 -14.59
CA PHE A 178 -8.65 -1.63 -14.58
C PHE A 178 -8.13 -2.59 -15.68
N LYS A 179 -8.95 -2.92 -16.68
CA LYS A 179 -8.58 -3.87 -17.74
C LYS A 179 -7.52 -3.32 -18.69
N ALA A 180 -6.92 -4.25 -19.44
CA ALA A 180 -5.89 -3.99 -20.45
C ALA A 180 -6.37 -3.18 -21.68
N ASP A 181 -7.66 -2.88 -21.79
CA ASP A 181 -8.18 -1.98 -22.82
C ASP A 181 -7.72 -0.52 -22.64
N GLY A 182 -7.06 -0.21 -21.52
CA GLY A 182 -6.47 1.09 -21.23
C GLY A 182 -7.48 2.14 -20.77
N ASN A 183 -8.76 1.78 -20.60
CA ASN A 183 -9.80 2.74 -20.24
C ASN A 183 -9.57 3.39 -18.87
N TRP A 184 -8.88 2.71 -17.95
CA TRP A 184 -8.48 3.25 -16.65
C TRP A 184 -7.60 4.51 -16.76
N LYS A 185 -6.83 4.68 -17.85
CA LYS A 185 -6.01 5.89 -18.04
C LYS A 185 -6.83 7.17 -18.23
N ASN A 186 -8.13 7.04 -18.49
CA ASN A 186 -9.07 8.13 -18.62
C ASN A 186 -9.94 8.32 -17.36
N SER A 187 -9.61 7.63 -16.25
CA SER A 187 -10.33 7.75 -14.98
C SER A 187 -9.93 9.00 -14.20
N GLY A 188 -10.79 9.42 -13.26
CA GLY A 188 -10.39 10.42 -12.27
C GLY A 188 -9.21 9.93 -11.43
N TYR A 189 -9.18 8.64 -11.10
CA TYR A 189 -8.11 8.00 -10.34
C TYR A 189 -6.73 8.18 -11.00
N TYR A 190 -6.63 7.90 -12.31
CA TYR A 190 -5.38 8.09 -13.07
C TYR A 190 -4.83 9.51 -12.97
N LYS A 191 -5.74 10.49 -13.02
CA LYS A 191 -5.40 11.92 -12.94
C LYS A 191 -4.92 12.30 -11.54
N VAL A 192 -5.64 11.92 -10.48
CA VAL A 192 -5.27 12.31 -9.10
C VAL A 192 -4.01 11.61 -8.63
N ARG A 193 -3.77 10.36 -9.05
CA ARG A 193 -2.54 9.62 -8.74
C ARG A 193 -1.34 10.02 -9.62
N LYS A 194 -1.56 10.92 -10.59
CA LYS A 194 -0.55 11.42 -11.52
C LYS A 194 0.23 10.30 -12.23
N PHE A 195 -0.44 9.20 -12.59
CA PHE A 195 0.22 8.03 -13.20
C PHE A 195 0.94 8.30 -14.54
N LYS A 196 0.75 9.47 -15.14
CA LYS A 196 1.58 9.92 -16.27
C LYS A 196 3.07 10.00 -15.90
N GLU A 197 3.39 10.30 -14.64
CA GLU A 197 4.76 10.40 -14.10
C GLU A 197 5.37 9.02 -13.80
N TYR A 198 4.55 7.95 -13.77
CA TYR A 198 4.95 6.59 -13.42
C TYR A 198 4.66 5.62 -14.58
N PRO A 199 5.50 5.60 -15.63
CA PRO A 199 5.24 4.82 -16.84
C PRO A 199 5.25 3.29 -16.63
N LEU A 200 5.79 2.84 -15.49
CA LEU A 200 5.75 1.44 -15.08
C LEU A 200 4.36 0.99 -14.61
N VAL A 201 3.45 1.92 -14.29
CA VAL A 201 2.09 1.58 -13.86
C VAL A 201 1.27 1.03 -15.03
N VAL A 202 0.73 -0.17 -14.84
CA VAL A 202 0.06 -0.96 -15.89
C VAL A 202 -1.19 -1.65 -15.34
N SER A 203 -2.01 -2.22 -16.22
CA SER A 203 -3.25 -2.93 -15.85
C SER A 203 -3.05 -4.40 -15.47
N ASP A 204 -1.81 -4.88 -15.53
CA ASP A 204 -1.44 -6.28 -15.38
C ASP A 204 -0.14 -6.41 -14.59
N TYR A 205 0.34 -7.63 -14.38
CA TYR A 205 1.54 -7.90 -13.60
C TYR A 205 2.85 -7.89 -14.41
N LYS A 206 2.88 -7.39 -15.65
CA LYS A 206 4.10 -7.50 -16.49
C LYS A 206 5.32 -6.77 -15.93
N ASN A 207 5.08 -5.75 -15.10
CA ASN A 207 6.13 -4.99 -14.42
C ASN A 207 6.30 -5.42 -12.96
N GLY A 208 5.54 -6.42 -12.49
CA GLY A 208 5.43 -6.79 -11.08
C GLY A 208 4.06 -6.43 -10.49
N HIS A 209 3.65 -7.18 -9.47
CA HIS A 209 2.36 -7.05 -8.79
C HIS A 209 2.12 -5.61 -8.30
N TYR A 210 3.12 -5.03 -7.63
CA TYR A 210 3.10 -3.68 -7.10
C TYR A 210 2.99 -2.54 -8.13
N TRP A 211 3.23 -2.81 -9.42
CA TRP A 211 3.03 -1.84 -10.50
C TRP A 211 1.64 -1.95 -11.16
N ALA A 212 0.83 -2.93 -10.76
CA ALA A 212 -0.53 -3.05 -11.26
C ALA A 212 -1.45 -2.01 -10.63
N VAL A 213 -2.17 -1.26 -11.46
CA VAL A 213 -3.01 -0.14 -11.04
C VAL A 213 -4.12 -0.55 -10.07
N HIS A 214 -4.66 -1.76 -10.20
CA HIS A 214 -5.68 -2.27 -9.26
C HIS A 214 -5.08 -2.58 -7.89
N GLU A 215 -3.86 -3.12 -7.82
CA GLU A 215 -3.15 -3.35 -6.56
C GLU A 215 -2.80 -2.04 -5.87
N ILE A 216 -2.34 -1.03 -6.63
CA ILE A 216 -2.11 0.31 -6.09
C ILE A 216 -3.43 0.91 -5.55
N ALA A 217 -4.55 0.73 -6.25
CA ALA A 217 -5.85 1.22 -5.78
C ALA A 217 -6.32 0.52 -4.50
N ALA A 218 -6.10 -0.79 -4.38
CA ALA A 218 -6.40 -1.55 -3.17
C ALA A 218 -5.53 -1.12 -1.99
N GLU A 219 -4.23 -0.91 -2.20
CA GLU A 219 -3.32 -0.38 -1.18
C GLU A 219 -3.63 1.07 -0.78
N ASP A 220 -4.08 1.90 -1.73
CA ASP A 220 -4.58 3.24 -1.42
C ASP A 220 -5.83 3.15 -0.53
N TYR A 221 -6.73 2.19 -0.79
CA TYR A 221 -7.90 1.95 0.05
C TYR A 221 -7.50 1.53 1.47
N VAL A 222 -6.54 0.60 1.61
CA VAL A 222 -6.02 0.14 2.90
C VAL A 222 -5.55 1.33 3.74
N GLN A 223 -4.79 2.26 3.15
CA GLN A 223 -4.30 3.45 3.85
C GLN A 223 -5.44 4.40 4.25
N LEU A 224 -6.40 4.64 3.36
CA LEU A 224 -7.40 5.70 3.54
C LEU A 224 -8.63 5.27 4.35
N TYR A 225 -8.99 4.00 4.24
CA TYR A 225 -10.30 3.45 4.63
C TYR A 225 -10.21 2.06 5.27
N GLY A 226 -9.00 1.49 5.38
CA GLY A 226 -8.77 0.18 5.98
C GLY A 226 -9.16 0.13 7.46
N SER A 227 -9.43 -1.09 7.94
CA SER A 227 -9.75 -1.33 9.35
C SER A 227 -8.62 -0.84 10.28
N PRO A 228 -8.90 -0.22 11.43
CA PRO A 228 -7.88 0.17 12.41
C PRO A 228 -7.01 -0.99 12.93
N THR A 229 -7.47 -2.24 12.85
CA THR A 229 -6.71 -3.43 13.27
C THR A 229 -5.45 -3.66 12.43
N ILE A 230 -5.38 -3.08 11.22
CA ILE A 230 -4.22 -3.23 10.31
C ILE A 230 -2.99 -2.43 10.77
N TYR A 231 -3.19 -1.42 11.61
CA TYR A 231 -2.13 -0.50 12.04
C TYR A 231 -1.33 -1.09 13.19
N GLN A 232 -0.66 -2.21 12.91
CA GLN A 232 0.29 -2.83 13.82
C GLN A 232 1.66 -2.20 13.57
N PHE A 233 2.36 -1.83 14.64
CA PHE A 233 3.64 -1.15 14.56
C PHE A 233 4.73 -2.00 15.17
N GLU A 234 5.93 -1.89 14.63
CA GLU A 234 7.10 -2.63 15.12
C GLU A 234 8.34 -1.72 15.25
N THR A 235 9.17 -2.02 16.24
CA THR A 235 10.41 -1.30 16.48
C THR A 235 11.58 -2.00 15.81
N TYR A 236 12.29 -1.27 14.95
CA TYR A 236 13.53 -1.71 14.32
C TYR A 236 14.72 -0.91 14.85
N TYR A 237 15.88 -1.55 14.86
CA TYR A 237 17.14 -1.07 15.40
C TYR A 237 18.18 -1.05 14.30
N ASP A 238 18.86 0.08 14.15
CA ASP A 238 19.91 0.22 13.15
C ASP A 238 21.18 -0.56 13.53
N VAL A 239 22.16 -0.57 12.61
CA VAL A 239 23.44 -1.25 12.82
C VAL A 239 24.16 -0.77 14.09
N TYR A 240 23.99 0.50 14.48
CA TYR A 240 24.62 1.07 15.67
C TYR A 240 23.93 0.57 16.94
N ASP A 241 22.59 0.61 16.96
CA ASP A 241 21.78 0.12 18.07
C ASP A 241 22.02 -1.38 18.32
N ARG A 242 22.05 -2.19 17.26
CA ARG A 242 22.36 -3.62 17.33
C ARG A 242 23.78 -3.85 17.84
N PHE A 243 24.76 -3.08 17.38
CA PHE A 243 26.15 -3.21 17.79
C PHE A 243 26.37 -2.89 19.28
N TYR A 244 25.94 -1.70 19.73
CA TYR A 244 26.25 -1.19 21.06
C TYR A 244 25.31 -1.71 22.14
N TYR A 245 24.03 -1.90 21.82
CA TYR A 245 23.02 -2.30 22.80
C TYR A 245 22.62 -3.78 22.68
N LYS A 246 23.20 -4.52 21.72
CA LYS A 246 22.94 -5.96 21.50
C LYS A 246 21.45 -6.26 21.28
N LEU A 247 20.79 -5.37 20.54
CA LEU A 247 19.39 -5.50 20.17
C LEU A 247 19.27 -6.36 18.91
N GLU A 248 18.16 -7.08 18.80
CA GLU A 248 17.82 -7.90 17.63
C GLU A 248 16.62 -7.29 16.92
N ASN A 249 16.67 -7.29 15.58
CA ASN A 249 15.53 -6.87 14.78
C ASN A 249 14.49 -7.98 14.72
N PRO A 250 13.20 -7.63 14.91
CA PRO A 250 12.13 -8.56 14.59
C PRO A 250 12.10 -8.86 13.09
N GLU A 251 11.58 -10.04 12.73
CA GLU A 251 11.37 -10.37 11.32
C GLU A 251 10.42 -9.35 10.69
N PRO A 252 10.79 -8.72 9.56
CA PRO A 252 9.91 -7.76 8.90
C PRO A 252 8.68 -8.46 8.31
N LYS A 253 7.49 -7.96 8.62
CA LYS A 253 6.22 -8.52 8.17
C LYS A 253 5.37 -7.45 7.51
N ILE A 254 4.51 -7.87 6.57
CA ILE A 254 3.58 -6.95 5.88
C ILE A 254 2.57 -6.30 6.83
N GLN A 255 2.35 -6.89 8.01
CA GLN A 255 1.49 -6.35 9.05
C GLN A 255 2.13 -5.15 9.78
N HIS A 256 3.46 -4.99 9.74
CA HIS A 256 4.15 -3.89 10.40
C HIS A 256 3.97 -2.61 9.56
N TYR A 257 2.89 -1.87 9.82
CA TYR A 257 2.41 -0.77 8.98
C TYR A 257 3.39 0.40 8.88
N ASN A 258 4.22 0.64 9.90
CA ASN A 258 5.32 1.62 9.82
C ASN A 258 6.40 1.23 8.79
N PHE A 259 6.61 -0.08 8.58
CA PHE A 259 7.53 -0.61 7.57
C PHE A 259 6.85 -0.83 6.21
N TYR A 260 5.58 -1.24 6.20
CA TYR A 260 4.87 -1.66 5.00
C TYR A 260 3.49 -0.97 4.89
N PRO A 261 3.43 0.35 4.73
CA PRO A 261 2.14 1.04 4.55
C PRO A 261 1.51 0.72 3.19
N GLN A 262 2.31 0.49 2.15
CA GLN A 262 1.89 0.04 0.82
C GLN A 262 2.95 -0.87 0.20
N GLU A 263 2.58 -1.72 -0.77
CA GLU A 263 3.53 -2.59 -1.47
C GLU A 263 4.56 -1.79 -2.31
N ASN A 264 4.12 -0.83 -3.12
CA ASN A 264 4.99 -0.09 -4.04
C ASN A 264 5.70 1.11 -3.37
N SER A 265 6.97 0.98 -3.00
CA SER A 265 7.76 2.10 -2.43
C SER A 265 8.25 3.13 -3.46
N HIS A 266 8.09 2.86 -4.76
CA HIS A 266 8.53 3.79 -5.81
C HIS A 266 7.55 4.94 -6.07
N ILE A 267 6.31 4.84 -5.60
CA ILE A 267 5.30 5.92 -5.69
C ILE A 267 5.02 6.52 -4.31
N PRO A 268 4.55 7.77 -4.20
CA PRO A 268 4.15 8.37 -2.92
C PRO A 268 3.05 7.57 -2.22
N LEU A 269 2.94 7.69 -0.89
CA LEU A 269 1.84 7.10 -0.13
C LEU A 269 0.51 7.77 -0.50
N ALA A 270 -0.61 7.11 -0.21
CA ALA A 270 -1.93 7.66 -0.53
C ALA A 270 -2.21 8.95 0.27
N HIS A 271 -1.71 9.04 1.51
CA HIS A 271 -1.86 10.26 2.32
C HIS A 271 -0.92 11.39 1.90
N ASP A 272 0.13 11.11 1.12
CA ASP A 272 1.00 12.16 0.56
C ASP A 272 0.29 12.95 -0.56
N ILE A 273 -0.81 12.42 -1.10
CA ILE A 273 -1.60 13.02 -2.17
C ILE A 273 -3.06 13.17 -1.71
N PRO A 274 -3.42 14.24 -0.99
CA PRO A 274 -4.75 14.45 -0.41
C PRO A 274 -5.91 14.31 -1.42
N GLU A 275 -5.67 14.62 -2.69
CA GLU A 275 -6.61 14.52 -3.79
C GLU A 275 -7.12 13.08 -4.02
N ILE A 276 -6.35 12.04 -3.65
CA ILE A 276 -6.80 10.64 -3.75
C ILE A 276 -7.96 10.39 -2.80
N LYS A 277 -7.85 10.85 -1.55
CA LYS A 277 -8.92 10.72 -0.56
C LYS A 277 -10.15 11.52 -0.98
N GLU A 278 -9.96 12.75 -1.46
CA GLU A 278 -11.05 13.59 -1.96
C GLU A 278 -11.79 12.90 -3.11
N TYR A 279 -11.05 12.31 -4.04
CA TYR A 279 -11.60 11.57 -5.18
C TYR A 279 -12.45 10.37 -4.74
N TRP A 280 -11.89 9.46 -3.95
CA TRP A 280 -12.62 8.26 -3.53
C TRP A 280 -13.79 8.59 -2.61
N SER A 281 -13.62 9.55 -1.69
CA SER A 281 -14.70 9.99 -0.83
C SER A 281 -15.84 10.63 -1.64
N SER A 282 -15.53 11.41 -2.66
CA SER A 282 -16.55 11.98 -3.55
C SER A 282 -17.32 10.91 -4.33
N LEU A 283 -16.65 9.85 -4.82
CA LEU A 283 -17.32 8.76 -5.53
C LEU A 283 -18.22 7.94 -4.60
N ALA A 284 -17.77 7.71 -3.36
CA ALA A 284 -18.47 6.93 -2.34
C ALA A 284 -19.54 7.70 -1.56
N GLY A 285 -19.66 9.02 -1.77
CA GLY A 285 -20.56 9.87 -0.98
C GLY A 285 -20.14 9.96 0.50
N PHE A 286 -18.87 9.75 0.78
CA PHE A 286 -18.27 9.84 2.10
C PHE A 286 -17.96 11.29 2.45
N ASP A 287 -18.13 11.67 3.71
CA ASP A 287 -17.51 12.88 4.23
C ASP A 287 -15.98 12.70 4.21
N CYS A 288 -15.28 13.60 3.51
CA CYS A 288 -13.83 13.63 3.44
C CYS A 288 -13.20 13.85 4.84
N GLY A 289 -13.98 14.39 5.78
CA GLY A 289 -13.53 14.77 7.11
C GLY A 289 -12.51 15.91 7.05
N GLU A 290 -11.71 16.04 8.10
CA GLU A 290 -10.62 17.01 8.12
C GLU A 290 -9.59 16.69 7.03
N LYS A 291 -9.16 17.73 6.31
CA LYS A 291 -8.00 17.63 5.43
C LYS A 291 -6.82 17.19 6.29
N ILE A 292 -6.17 16.11 5.88
CA ILE A 292 -4.86 15.79 6.44
C ILE A 292 -3.98 16.93 5.97
N ASN A 293 -3.66 17.85 6.89
CA ASN A 293 -2.55 18.77 6.68
C ASN A 293 -1.33 17.86 6.58
N THR A 294 -0.96 17.52 5.35
CA THR A 294 0.27 16.79 5.06
C THR A 294 1.36 17.49 5.85
N ILE A 295 2.02 16.77 6.74
CA ILE A 295 3.21 17.26 7.41
C ILE A 295 4.26 17.32 6.29
N SER A 296 4.21 18.38 5.49
CA SER A 296 5.00 18.58 4.28
C SER A 296 6.45 18.95 4.60
N SER A 297 6.99 18.40 5.68
CA SER A 297 8.22 18.90 6.30
C SER A 297 9.05 17.84 7.00
N ILE A 298 8.73 16.55 6.85
CA ILE A 298 9.70 15.51 7.18
C ILE A 298 10.68 15.44 6.02
N SER A 299 11.96 15.72 6.27
CA SER A 299 13.00 15.56 5.27
C SER A 299 14.08 14.62 5.77
N LEU A 300 14.66 13.89 4.83
CA LEU A 300 15.79 13.01 5.04
C LEU A 300 17.04 13.69 4.47
N GLU A 301 18.06 13.81 5.32
CA GLU A 301 19.40 14.25 4.97
C GLU A 301 20.38 13.08 5.19
N TRP A 302 21.48 13.09 4.46
CA TRP A 302 22.44 11.99 4.46
C TRP A 302 23.88 12.51 4.48
N VAL A 303 24.71 11.84 5.28
CA VAL A 303 26.16 12.03 5.38
C VAL A 303 26.82 10.66 5.41
N ASN A 304 27.95 10.49 4.75
CA ASN A 304 28.68 9.23 4.75
C ASN A 304 30.00 9.29 5.52
N TYR A 305 30.34 8.15 6.12
CA TYR A 305 31.63 7.89 6.72
C TYR A 305 32.24 6.63 6.08
N ILE A 306 33.44 6.79 5.53
CA ILE A 306 34.21 5.67 4.97
C ILE A 306 35.30 5.31 5.98
N THR A 307 35.30 4.04 6.39
CA THR A 307 36.35 3.42 7.20
C THR A 307 37.06 2.34 6.39
N TYR A 308 38.21 1.85 6.85
CA TYR A 308 38.98 0.81 6.17
C TYR A 308 39.24 -0.36 7.11
N GLU A 309 38.94 -1.58 6.67
CA GLU A 309 39.30 -2.84 7.33
C GLU A 309 40.38 -3.53 6.48
N GLY A 310 41.65 -3.25 6.79
CA GLY A 310 42.77 -3.60 5.91
C GLY A 310 42.68 -2.83 4.60
N ASP A 311 42.70 -3.53 3.47
CA ASP A 311 42.58 -2.93 2.13
C ASP A 311 41.12 -2.77 1.67
N LYS A 312 40.13 -3.11 2.51
CA LYS A 312 38.70 -3.05 2.16
C LYS A 312 38.05 -1.82 2.77
N ALA A 313 37.50 -0.95 1.92
CA ALA A 313 36.63 0.14 2.36
C ALA A 313 35.35 -0.45 2.98
N LYS A 314 34.94 0.11 4.12
CA LYS A 314 33.72 -0.20 4.86
C LYS A 314 32.95 1.09 5.06
N ARG A 315 31.68 1.07 4.70
CA ARG A 315 30.83 2.27 4.66
C ARG A 315 29.83 2.25 5.82
N LEU A 316 29.75 3.38 6.51
CA LEU A 316 28.69 3.70 7.46
C LEU A 316 28.00 4.97 6.96
N ASP A 317 26.74 4.83 6.58
CA ASP A 317 25.89 5.93 6.17
C ASP A 317 25.07 6.41 7.38
N GLU A 318 25.12 7.71 7.64
CA GLU A 318 24.32 8.37 8.66
C GLU A 318 23.22 9.17 7.97
N PHE A 319 22.00 8.97 8.46
CA PHE A 319 20.83 9.68 8.00
C PHE A 319 20.29 10.55 9.12
N TYR A 320 20.06 11.83 8.83
CA TYR A 320 19.39 12.75 9.73
C TYR A 320 17.96 12.98 9.28
N VAL A 321 17.00 12.68 10.16
CA VAL A 321 15.58 12.90 9.88
C VAL A 321 15.15 14.23 10.50
N ASN A 322 14.89 15.23 9.67
CA ASN A 322 14.37 16.50 10.11
C ASN A 322 12.88 16.36 10.44
N ILE A 323 12.54 16.40 11.73
CA ILE A 323 11.16 16.34 12.21
C ILE A 323 10.68 17.76 12.53
N PRO A 324 9.54 18.20 11.97
CA PRO A 324 9.01 19.53 12.22
C PRO A 324 8.57 19.70 13.68
N ASN A 325 8.82 20.88 14.26
CA ASN A 325 8.56 21.18 15.69
C ASN A 325 7.08 21.12 16.13
N ASN A 326 6.15 20.96 15.18
CA ASN A 326 4.70 21.03 15.43
C ASN A 326 4.01 19.66 15.30
N VAL A 327 4.77 18.57 15.35
CA VAL A 327 4.20 17.23 15.29
C VAL A 327 3.78 16.83 16.70
N ASP A 328 2.48 16.62 16.90
CA ASP A 328 1.92 16.11 18.15
C ASP A 328 2.60 14.78 18.54
N ASP A 329 2.76 14.50 19.83
CA ASP A 329 3.69 13.50 20.42
C ASP A 329 3.41 12.00 20.14
N GLU A 330 2.83 11.61 19.00
CA GLU A 330 2.42 10.21 18.74
C GLU A 330 2.72 9.69 17.33
N TRP A 331 3.78 10.20 16.70
CA TRP A 331 4.27 9.67 15.42
C TRP A 331 5.45 8.72 15.61
N LEU A 332 5.44 7.63 14.85
CA LEU A 332 6.54 6.70 14.68
C LEU A 332 7.18 6.94 13.32
N TYR A 333 8.49 7.11 13.31
CA TYR A 333 9.30 7.32 12.12
C TYR A 333 10.07 6.04 11.87
N THR A 334 10.06 5.53 10.64
CA THR A 334 10.81 4.33 10.27
C THR A 334 11.61 4.60 9.00
N LEU A 335 12.94 4.60 9.13
CA LEU A 335 13.83 4.63 7.97
C LEU A 335 13.85 3.26 7.31
N ILE A 336 13.66 3.23 5.99
CA ILE A 336 13.56 2.03 5.18
C ILE A 336 14.47 2.17 3.98
N ALA A 337 15.23 1.11 3.69
CA ALA A 337 15.89 0.93 2.41
C ALA A 337 15.01 0.06 1.50
N PHE A 338 14.99 0.35 0.20
CA PHE A 338 14.41 -0.52 -0.81
C PHE A 338 15.24 -0.54 -2.09
N ASN A 339 15.21 -1.64 -2.85
CA ASN A 339 15.95 -1.76 -4.12
C ASN A 339 15.02 -1.57 -5.34
N ASN A 340 15.58 -1.64 -6.55
CA ASN A 340 14.81 -1.54 -7.81
C ASN A 340 13.75 -2.63 -8.01
N GLU A 341 13.84 -3.75 -7.28
CA GLU A 341 12.87 -4.84 -7.33
C GLU A 341 11.71 -4.63 -6.34
N GLY A 342 11.75 -3.55 -5.56
CA GLY A 342 10.76 -3.24 -4.52
C GLY A 342 10.96 -4.01 -3.21
N LYS A 343 12.06 -4.77 -3.07
CA LYS A 343 12.38 -5.43 -1.81
C LYS A 343 12.76 -4.39 -0.77
N LYS A 344 12.24 -4.52 0.45
CA LYS A 344 12.42 -3.55 1.53
C LYS A 344 13.23 -4.12 2.69
N TYR A 345 13.92 -3.23 3.38
CA TYR A 345 14.69 -3.52 4.58
C TYR A 345 14.46 -2.41 5.60
N PRO A 346 13.90 -2.71 6.78
CA PRO A 346 13.74 -1.70 7.82
C PRO A 346 15.10 -1.43 8.48
N ILE A 347 15.43 -0.16 8.68
CA ILE A 347 16.69 0.26 9.30
C ILE A 347 16.45 0.60 10.76
N ARG A 348 15.58 1.56 11.05
CA ARG A 348 15.31 2.00 12.43
C ARG A 348 13.93 2.59 12.59
N THR A 349 13.27 2.28 13.70
CA THR A 349 12.06 2.95 14.17
C THR A 349 12.38 3.85 15.36
N PHE A 350 11.83 5.06 15.39
CA PHE A 350 12.04 6.01 16.48
C PHE A 350 10.86 7.00 16.58
N THR A 351 10.79 7.74 17.69
CA THR A 351 9.80 8.81 17.94
C THR A 351 10.47 10.19 17.88
N SER A 352 9.67 11.26 17.99
CA SER A 352 10.19 12.63 18.12
C SER A 352 11.04 12.87 19.37
N ASN A 353 10.94 12.00 20.38
CA ASN A 353 11.72 12.08 21.62
C ASN A 353 13.07 11.36 21.55
N ASP A 354 13.28 10.56 20.50
CA ASP A 354 14.49 9.80 20.29
C ASP A 354 15.50 10.61 19.45
N SER A 355 16.72 10.07 19.31
CA SER A 355 17.69 10.61 18.36
C SER A 355 17.15 10.51 16.93
N PRO A 356 17.16 11.60 16.13
CA PRO A 356 16.70 11.58 14.74
C PRO A 356 17.75 10.99 13.77
N TYR A 357 18.89 10.55 14.29
CA TYR A 357 19.95 9.93 13.50
C TYR A 357 19.70 8.44 13.32
N CYS A 358 19.86 7.93 12.10
CA CYS A 358 19.82 6.52 11.79
C CYS A 358 21.12 6.11 11.08
N TYR A 359 21.58 4.89 11.32
CA TYR A 359 22.83 4.39 10.73
C TYR A 359 22.59 3.19 9.81
N PHE A 360 23.29 3.11 8.69
CA PHE A 360 23.21 1.99 7.76
C PHE A 360 24.60 1.56 7.30
N GLY A 361 24.83 0.26 7.17
CA GLY A 361 26.07 -0.29 6.61
C GLY A 361 26.82 -1.18 7.59
N TYR A 362 27.98 -0.72 8.06
CA TYR A 362 28.94 -1.55 8.81
C TYR A 362 29.50 -0.82 10.03
N VAL A 363 29.46 -1.48 11.20
CA VAL A 363 30.07 -1.00 12.45
C VAL A 363 31.07 -2.04 12.95
N GLN A 364 32.23 -1.58 13.41
CA GLN A 364 33.28 -2.41 13.99
C GLN A 364 34.01 -1.70 15.13
N GLU A 365 34.34 -2.44 16.19
CA GLU A 365 35.20 -1.97 17.26
C GLU A 365 36.22 -3.04 17.64
N THR A 366 37.43 -2.63 18.02
CA THR A 366 38.46 -3.53 18.56
C THR A 366 38.60 -3.31 20.05
N VAL A 367 38.19 -4.29 20.86
CA VAL A 367 38.25 -4.23 22.32
C VAL A 367 39.23 -5.29 22.82
N SER A 368 40.31 -4.87 23.47
CA SER A 368 41.35 -5.77 24.00
C SER A 368 41.97 -6.72 22.94
N GLY A 369 42.02 -6.29 21.68
CA GLY A 369 42.54 -7.09 20.56
C GLY A 369 41.51 -8.02 19.89
N GLU A 370 40.29 -8.09 20.40
CA GLU A 370 39.18 -8.79 19.75
C GLU A 370 38.37 -7.81 18.89
N VAL A 371 38.00 -8.25 17.68
CA VAL A 371 37.22 -7.47 16.73
C VAL A 371 35.75 -7.87 16.82
N TYR A 372 34.90 -6.91 17.15
CA TYR A 372 33.46 -7.04 17.13
C TYR A 372 32.93 -6.31 15.91
N LYS A 373 31.94 -6.89 15.22
CA LYS A 373 31.31 -6.27 14.03
C LYS A 373 29.81 -6.53 13.96
N GLU A 374 29.10 -5.63 13.32
CA GLU A 374 27.68 -5.71 12.96
C GLU A 374 27.50 -5.10 11.57
N GLU A 375 26.62 -5.69 10.75
CA GLU A 375 26.39 -5.20 9.39
C GLU A 375 24.96 -5.43 8.91
N ASP A 376 24.47 -4.52 8.07
CA ASP A 376 23.19 -4.70 7.38
C ASP A 376 23.31 -5.70 6.21
N SER A 377 22.16 -6.18 5.75
CA SER A 377 22.03 -7.18 4.69
C SER A 377 22.90 -6.82 3.47
N GLU A 378 23.70 -7.78 3.01
CA GLU A 378 24.61 -7.61 1.86
C GLU A 378 23.86 -7.20 0.58
N GLU A 379 22.63 -7.65 0.41
CA GLU A 379 21.77 -7.31 -0.73
C GLU A 379 21.43 -5.82 -0.80
N PHE A 380 21.36 -5.14 0.34
CA PHE A 380 21.10 -3.69 0.42
C PHE A 380 22.38 -2.86 0.42
N ARG A 381 23.53 -3.49 0.18
CA ARG A 381 24.85 -2.84 0.06
C ARG A 381 25.47 -3.03 -1.31
N LYS A 382 24.64 -3.25 -2.34
CA LYS A 382 25.02 -3.42 -3.75
C LYS A 382 23.97 -2.76 -4.64
N GLY A 383 24.43 -2.19 -5.76
CA GLY A 383 23.60 -1.50 -6.72
C GLY A 383 22.88 -0.26 -6.17
N ILE A 384 21.78 0.09 -6.83
CA ILE A 384 20.97 1.27 -6.50
C ILE A 384 19.99 0.95 -5.37
N ILE A 385 20.11 1.69 -4.27
CA ILE A 385 19.26 1.58 -3.09
C ILE A 385 18.61 2.93 -2.80
N TYR A 386 17.31 2.89 -2.50
CA TYR A 386 16.50 4.04 -2.15
C TYR A 386 16.25 4.04 -0.65
N PHE A 387 16.30 5.21 -0.03
CA PHE A 387 16.05 5.41 1.39
C PHE A 387 14.88 6.39 1.55
N VAL A 388 13.95 6.04 2.42
CA VAL A 388 12.78 6.87 2.74
C VAL A 388 12.40 6.68 4.20
N VAL A 389 11.90 7.73 4.84
CA VAL A 389 11.28 7.63 6.15
C VAL A 389 9.77 7.57 5.98
N ASN A 390 9.16 6.52 6.49
CA ASN A 390 7.73 6.48 6.71
C ASN A 390 7.42 7.03 8.10
N ALA A 391 6.56 8.03 8.17
CA ALA A 391 6.00 8.51 9.43
C ALA A 391 4.55 8.07 9.54
N VAL A 392 4.23 7.36 10.61
CA VAL A 392 2.89 6.84 10.87
C VAL A 392 2.40 7.26 12.25
N ASN A 393 1.10 7.49 12.39
CA ASN A 393 0.49 7.78 13.70
C ASN A 393 -0.53 6.71 14.10
N LYS A 394 -0.98 6.78 15.35
CA LYS A 394 -1.99 5.84 15.90
C LYS A 394 -3.34 5.83 15.18
N ARG A 395 -3.62 6.82 14.32
CA ARG A 395 -4.83 6.89 13.50
C ARG A 395 -4.67 6.18 12.16
N GLY A 396 -3.49 5.65 11.85
CA GLY A 396 -3.20 4.99 10.58
C GLY A 396 -2.80 5.93 9.44
N ILE A 397 -2.65 7.23 9.73
CA ILE A 397 -2.10 8.17 8.74
C ILE A 397 -0.63 7.81 8.56
N ALA A 398 -0.21 7.63 7.30
CA ALA A 398 1.14 7.28 6.90
C ALA A 398 1.61 8.22 5.80
N ILE A 399 2.67 8.97 6.04
CA ILE A 399 3.29 9.89 5.08
C ILE A 399 4.76 9.54 4.90
N SER A 400 5.38 10.01 3.82
CA SER A 400 6.79 9.73 3.52
C SER A 400 7.66 10.99 3.41
N SER A 401 8.95 10.87 3.72
CA SER A 401 9.95 11.91 3.45
C SER A 401 10.29 11.99 1.96
N ASN A 402 11.15 12.95 1.58
CA ASN A 402 11.90 12.83 0.33
C ASN A 402 12.70 11.52 0.30
N LYS A 403 13.00 11.04 -0.91
CA LYS A 403 13.84 9.87 -1.13
C LYS A 403 15.30 10.27 -1.26
N ILE A 404 16.19 9.43 -0.76
CA ILE A 404 17.63 9.49 -1.04
C ILE A 404 17.99 8.25 -1.85
N VAL A 405 18.74 8.42 -2.92
CA VAL A 405 19.19 7.33 -3.79
C VAL A 405 20.69 7.20 -3.65
N LEU A 406 21.18 6.00 -3.34
CA LEU A 406 22.61 5.70 -3.23
C LEU A 406 22.94 4.57 -4.21
N ASP A 407 24.00 4.75 -4.99
CA ASP A 407 24.62 3.67 -5.77
C ASP A 407 25.78 3.10 -4.95
N PHE A 408 25.74 1.80 -4.68
CA PHE A 408 26.77 1.07 -3.94
C PHE A 408 27.76 0.32 -4.84
N ASP A 409 27.50 0.26 -6.16
CA ASP A 409 28.42 -0.38 -7.11
C ASP A 409 29.46 0.62 -7.67
N GLU A 410 29.13 1.92 -7.67
CA GLU A 410 30.03 3.00 -8.07
C GLU A 410 30.86 3.53 -6.88
N GLU A 411 32.12 3.90 -7.12
CA GLU A 411 32.95 4.60 -6.12
C GLU A 411 32.44 6.02 -5.79
N TYR A 412 31.53 6.56 -6.62
CA TYR A 412 30.96 7.90 -6.50
C TYR A 412 29.48 7.84 -6.13
N ILE A 413 29.09 8.70 -5.20
CA ILE A 413 27.73 8.75 -4.67
C ILE A 413 27.03 9.97 -5.23
N TYR A 414 25.86 9.77 -5.83
CA TYR A 414 25.02 10.85 -6.34
C TYR A 414 23.86 11.06 -5.37
N THR A 415 23.65 12.28 -4.89
CA THR A 415 22.37 12.64 -4.26
C THR A 415 21.48 13.19 -5.36
N ILE A 416 20.45 12.43 -5.75
CA ILE A 416 19.38 12.99 -6.59
C ILE A 416 18.41 13.66 -5.62
N LYS A 417 18.53 14.99 -5.45
CA LYS A 417 17.40 15.77 -4.95
C LYS A 417 16.37 15.75 -6.08
N GLU A 418 15.24 15.10 -5.86
CA GLU A 418 14.12 15.21 -6.80
C GLU A 418 13.60 16.65 -6.74
N ASP A 419 14.18 17.56 -7.53
CA ASP A 419 13.49 18.79 -7.92
C ASP A 419 12.57 18.43 -9.08
N TYR A 420 11.26 18.45 -8.78
CA TYR A 420 10.21 18.04 -9.70
C TYR A 420 10.06 19.06 -10.85
N ASP A 421 10.79 18.90 -11.96
CA ASP A 421 10.43 19.48 -13.27
C ASP A 421 10.13 18.36 -14.29
N PHE A 422 8.86 17.93 -14.31
CA PHE A 422 8.38 16.71 -14.96
C PHE A 422 8.11 16.86 -16.46
N ASN A 423 9.17 16.88 -17.27
CA ASN A 423 9.07 16.68 -18.73
C ASN A 423 9.66 15.35 -19.22
N GLY A 424 9.89 14.37 -18.35
CA GLY A 424 10.28 13.02 -18.77
C GLY A 424 11.70 12.91 -19.35
N ILE A 425 12.49 13.97 -19.16
CA ILE A 425 13.95 13.94 -19.23
C ILE A 425 14.37 14.16 -17.78
N VAL A 426 15.10 13.22 -17.18
CA VAL A 426 15.82 13.51 -15.95
C VAL A 426 16.83 14.58 -16.34
N ASP A 427 16.54 15.82 -15.96
CA ASP A 427 17.49 16.90 -16.14
C ASP A 427 18.53 16.77 -15.03
N TYR A 428 19.64 16.09 -15.34
CA TYR A 428 20.77 15.89 -14.43
C TYR A 428 21.55 17.19 -14.13
N ARG A 429 20.96 18.36 -14.37
CA ARG A 429 21.63 19.66 -14.21
C ARG A 429 21.78 20.10 -12.75
N ASP A 430 21.02 19.54 -11.81
CA ASP A 430 21.13 19.80 -10.37
C ASP A 430 21.59 18.56 -9.58
N ILE A 431 22.62 17.87 -10.07
CA ILE A 431 23.37 16.91 -9.25
C ILE A 431 24.34 17.71 -8.38
N ASP A 432 24.10 17.76 -7.07
CA ASP A 432 25.15 18.08 -6.10
C ASP A 432 26.14 16.90 -6.08
N ILE A 433 27.18 16.96 -6.92
CA ILE A 433 28.28 15.98 -6.87
C ILE A 433 29.13 16.31 -5.65
N LEU A 434 28.91 15.61 -4.54
CA LEU A 434 29.83 15.60 -3.42
C LEU A 434 31.04 14.73 -3.78
N LEU A 435 32.00 15.32 -4.50
CA LEU A 435 33.30 14.68 -4.69
C LEU A 435 34.01 14.62 -3.33
N PRO A 436 34.53 13.46 -2.89
CA PRO A 436 35.43 13.42 -1.75
C PRO A 436 36.64 14.31 -2.06
N HIS A 437 36.92 15.25 -1.15
CA HIS A 437 38.03 16.22 -1.23
C HIS A 437 39.32 15.60 -1.81
N TYR A 438 39.56 15.83 -3.10
CA TYR A 438 40.85 15.63 -3.75
C TYR A 438 41.13 16.80 -4.67
N GLY A 439 41.89 17.77 -4.16
CA GLY A 439 42.66 18.76 -4.94
C GLY A 439 41.87 19.77 -5.78
N GLU A 440 42.22 21.05 -5.66
CA GLU A 440 41.75 22.09 -6.58
C GLU A 440 42.07 21.71 -8.04
N ILE A 441 41.04 21.50 -8.86
CA ILE A 441 41.17 21.46 -10.31
C ILE A 441 40.90 22.87 -10.82
N ASN A 442 41.95 23.55 -11.29
CA ASN A 442 41.80 24.81 -12.03
C ASN A 442 41.14 24.52 -13.37
N SER A 443 39.93 25.04 -13.59
CA SER A 443 39.32 25.07 -14.92
C SER A 443 39.72 26.35 -15.64
N GLU A 444 40.50 26.22 -16.72
CA GLU A 444 40.60 27.27 -17.74
C GLU A 444 39.39 27.16 -18.67
N PHE A 445 38.61 28.24 -18.78
CA PHE A 445 37.51 28.35 -19.73
C PHE A 445 38.04 28.79 -21.11
N ASP A 446 37.57 28.11 -22.15
CA ASP A 446 37.64 28.56 -23.54
C ASP A 446 36.62 29.69 -23.78
N ASN A 447 37.02 30.71 -24.55
CA ASN A 447 36.30 31.97 -24.77
C ASN A 447 35.11 31.93 -25.75
N ASN A 448 34.64 30.77 -26.22
CA ASN A 448 33.62 30.72 -27.27
C ASN A 448 32.21 30.26 -26.88
N GLY A 449 31.91 30.04 -25.59
CA GLY A 449 30.54 30.13 -25.09
C GLY A 449 29.49 29.16 -25.65
N ASP A 450 29.85 28.13 -26.40
CA ASP A 450 28.96 27.07 -26.85
C ASP A 450 29.65 25.71 -26.73
N ASN A 451 29.14 24.86 -25.84
CA ASN A 451 29.41 23.43 -25.84
C ASN A 451 28.16 22.68 -25.35
N VAL A 452 27.45 22.06 -26.29
CA VAL A 452 26.65 20.86 -25.99
C VAL A 452 27.63 19.70 -26.07
N VAL A 453 28.21 19.34 -24.93
CA VAL A 453 28.94 18.07 -24.84
C VAL A 453 27.89 16.97 -24.73
N ASP A 454 27.84 16.10 -25.72
CA ASP A 454 27.04 14.89 -25.67
C ASP A 454 27.60 14.00 -24.55
N ILE A 455 26.81 13.77 -23.50
CA ILE A 455 27.20 13.02 -22.30
C ILE A 455 27.65 11.58 -22.62
N PHE A 456 27.28 11.05 -23.79
CA PHE A 456 27.78 9.76 -24.26
C PHE A 456 29.30 9.74 -24.55
N ASP A 457 29.93 10.90 -24.81
CA ASP A 457 31.38 10.97 -25.02
C ASP A 457 32.17 11.00 -23.70
N LEU A 458 31.59 11.50 -22.59
CA LEU A 458 32.26 11.44 -21.28
C LEU A 458 32.34 10.01 -20.73
N ILE A 459 31.32 9.18 -20.98
CA ILE A 459 31.27 7.77 -20.56
C ILE A 459 32.28 6.90 -21.33
N ASN A 460 32.64 7.30 -22.57
CA ASN A 460 33.67 6.60 -23.33
C ASN A 460 35.09 7.08 -23.03
N THR A 461 35.27 8.31 -22.54
CA THR A 461 36.60 8.87 -22.27
C THR A 461 37.19 8.38 -20.94
N SER A 462 36.36 8.00 -19.95
CA SER A 462 36.84 7.41 -18.70
C SER A 462 37.42 5.99 -18.86
N LYS A 463 37.10 5.28 -19.95
CA LYS A 463 37.74 4.00 -20.32
C LYS A 463 39.11 4.17 -20.97
N LEU A 464 39.54 5.39 -21.29
CA LEU A 464 40.81 5.69 -21.93
C LEU A 464 41.87 6.27 -20.98
N ILE A 465 41.56 6.38 -19.69
CA ILE A 465 42.54 6.69 -18.64
C ILE A 465 42.63 5.48 -17.71
N LYS A 466 43.37 4.47 -18.16
CA LYS A 466 43.97 3.42 -17.35
C LYS A 466 45.42 3.26 -17.75
#